data_AF-A0AAW6H2Z6-F1
#
_entry.id   AF-A0AAW6H2Z6-F1
#
_cell.length_a   1.000
_cell.length_b   1.000
_cell.length_c   1.000
_cell.angle_alpha   90.00
_cell.angle_beta   90.00
_cell.angle_gamma   90.00
#
_symmetry.space_group_name_H-M   'P 1'
#
loop_
_entity.id
_entity.type
_entity.pdbx_description
1 polymer ?
#
loop_
_entity_poly.entity_id
_entity_poly.type
_entity_poly.pdbx_seq_one_letter_code
_entity_poly.pdbx_strand_id
1 'polypeptide(L)'
;EVLKRLLEEYRLGATRDGSVIFWQIDRTGKVRTGKVMQYNPEDGHRIKGGQTSAVNWIHSILKKQRVLAEDWQLSQCLFGEHLLKTHPDKVVVLVESEKSAVIGSAIFPDYVWLATGGKSQMREEKLRVLSGRTVLLFPDADAYAEWKQRAESMYFCKVVVSDIIERNATPKQKEAHIDIADWIIFQIREGKVMSTANHLVEAERILQRMIEKNPVLQKLIDDLDLVLVGASPIGNDDEKPP
;
A
#
# COMPACT_ATOMS: atom_id res chain seq x y z
N GLU A 1 -12.95 -8.73 -14.95
CA GLU A 1 -11.97 -7.80 -15.53
C GLU A 1 -10.85 -7.46 -14.55
N VAL A 2 -11.16 -6.89 -13.37
CA VAL A 2 -10.17 -6.50 -12.34
C VAL A 2 -9.23 -7.64 -11.91
N LEU A 3 -9.76 -8.83 -11.58
CA LEU A 3 -8.91 -9.95 -11.14
C LEU A 3 -7.89 -10.37 -12.22
N LYS A 4 -8.31 -10.44 -13.48
CA LYS A 4 -7.43 -10.79 -14.60
C LYS A 4 -6.31 -9.76 -14.76
N ARG A 5 -6.66 -8.48 -14.70
CA ARG A 5 -5.70 -7.36 -14.69
C ARG A 5 -4.66 -7.53 -13.58
N LEU A 6 -5.10 -7.76 -12.34
CA LEU A 6 -4.20 -7.90 -11.19
C LEU A 6 -3.27 -9.11 -11.31
N LEU A 7 -3.79 -10.26 -11.77
CA LEU A 7 -2.99 -11.46 -12.01
C LEU A 7 -1.90 -11.20 -13.07
N GLU A 8 -2.24 -10.49 -14.14
CA GLU A 8 -1.31 -10.16 -15.24
C GLU A 8 -0.30 -9.08 -14.85
N GLU A 9 -0.75 -7.98 -14.23
CA GLU A 9 0.09 -6.85 -13.82
C GLU A 9 1.10 -7.28 -12.75
N TYR A 10 0.64 -7.89 -11.65
CA TYR A 10 1.52 -8.35 -10.56
C TYR A 10 2.18 -9.70 -10.84
N ARG A 11 1.84 -10.34 -11.96
CA ARG A 11 2.36 -11.65 -12.40
C ARG A 11 2.21 -12.73 -11.33
N LEU A 12 1.10 -12.72 -10.58
CA LEU A 12 0.89 -13.64 -9.45
C LEU A 12 1.02 -15.11 -9.91
N GLY A 13 1.78 -15.90 -9.16
CA GLY A 13 1.90 -17.34 -9.39
C GLY A 13 1.05 -18.15 -8.42
N ALA A 14 0.86 -19.44 -8.74
CA ALA A 14 0.24 -20.41 -7.85
C ALA A 14 1.03 -21.72 -7.88
N THR A 15 1.16 -22.37 -6.72
CA THR A 15 1.72 -23.71 -6.60
C THR A 15 0.61 -24.76 -6.73
N ARG A 16 0.99 -26.04 -6.94
CA ARG A 16 0.04 -27.15 -7.07
C ARG A 16 -0.75 -27.43 -5.77
N ASP A 17 -0.16 -27.10 -4.63
CA ASP A 17 -0.76 -27.20 -3.29
C ASP A 17 -1.60 -25.97 -2.91
N GLY A 18 -1.87 -25.05 -3.84
CA GLY A 18 -2.76 -23.90 -3.62
C GLY A 18 -2.12 -22.70 -2.93
N SER A 19 -0.79 -22.66 -2.80
CA SER A 19 -0.08 -21.48 -2.31
C SER A 19 0.06 -20.41 -3.40
N VAL A 20 -0.05 -19.14 -3.04
CA VAL A 20 0.22 -18.01 -3.93
C VAL A 20 1.73 -17.72 -3.94
N ILE A 21 2.24 -17.35 -5.11
CA ILE A 21 3.62 -16.88 -5.28
C ILE A 21 3.60 -15.39 -5.63
N PHE A 22 4.16 -14.58 -4.74
CA PHE A 22 4.41 -13.16 -4.97
C PHE A 22 5.83 -12.97 -5.51
N TRP A 23 5.94 -12.72 -6.80
CA TRP A 23 7.25 -12.56 -7.45
C TRP A 23 7.85 -11.18 -7.17
N GLN A 24 9.12 -11.19 -6.79
CA GLN A 24 9.95 -9.98 -6.73
C GLN A 24 10.66 -9.85 -8.07
N ILE A 25 10.18 -8.92 -8.90
CA ILE A 25 10.67 -8.67 -10.25
C ILE A 25 11.21 -7.24 -10.28
N ASP A 26 12.48 -7.09 -10.61
CA ASP A 26 13.12 -5.78 -10.59
C ASP A 26 12.66 -4.91 -11.77
N ARG A 27 13.03 -3.62 -11.74
CA ARG A 27 12.71 -2.64 -12.80
C ARG A 27 13.22 -3.05 -14.19
N THR A 28 14.22 -3.92 -14.29
CA THR A 28 14.73 -4.44 -15.57
C THR A 28 13.94 -5.67 -16.07
N GLY A 29 12.96 -6.13 -15.29
CA GLY A 29 12.13 -7.28 -15.61
C GLY A 29 12.73 -8.62 -15.16
N LYS A 30 13.83 -8.63 -14.40
CA LYS A 30 14.45 -9.87 -13.93
C LYS A 30 13.77 -10.35 -12.65
N VAL A 31 13.44 -11.63 -12.60
CA VAL A 31 12.90 -12.29 -11.41
C VAL A 31 14.03 -12.48 -10.40
N ARG A 32 13.93 -11.83 -9.23
CA ARG A 32 14.91 -11.94 -8.14
C ARG A 32 14.59 -13.10 -7.21
N THR A 33 13.32 -13.27 -6.89
CA THR A 33 12.81 -14.42 -6.13
C THR A 33 11.28 -14.43 -6.17
N GLY A 34 10.66 -15.38 -5.45
CA GLY A 34 9.22 -15.40 -5.19
C GLY A 34 8.96 -15.81 -3.75
N LYS A 35 8.03 -15.12 -3.09
CA LYS A 35 7.55 -15.45 -1.74
C LYS A 35 6.32 -16.32 -1.87
N VAL A 36 6.36 -17.52 -1.30
CA VAL A 36 5.28 -18.52 -1.37
C VAL A 36 4.51 -18.48 -0.06
N MET A 37 3.19 -18.30 -0.17
CA MET A 37 2.30 -18.10 0.97
C MET A 37 0.95 -18.77 0.77
N GLN A 38 0.41 -19.35 1.84
CA GLN A 38 -0.96 -19.85 1.87
C GLN A 38 -1.87 -18.90 2.65
N TYR A 39 -3.11 -18.81 2.18
CA TYR A 39 -4.18 -18.06 2.82
C TYR A 39 -5.37 -18.99 3.05
N ASN A 40 -6.05 -18.81 4.16
CA ASN A 40 -7.31 -19.49 4.42
C ASN A 40 -8.38 -18.90 3.47
N PRO A 41 -9.03 -19.72 2.63
CA PRO A 41 -10.03 -19.26 1.68
C PRO A 41 -11.30 -18.71 2.33
N GLU A 42 -11.58 -19.03 3.60
CA GLU A 42 -12.78 -18.58 4.31
C GLU A 42 -12.64 -17.15 4.84
N ASP A 43 -11.48 -16.79 5.39
CA ASP A 43 -11.27 -15.51 6.08
C ASP A 43 -10.20 -14.62 5.41
N GLY A 44 -9.43 -15.14 4.44
CA GLY A 44 -8.35 -14.42 3.76
C GLY A 44 -7.12 -14.13 4.62
N HIS A 45 -7.04 -14.71 5.83
CA HIS A 45 -5.88 -14.61 6.69
C HIS A 45 -4.78 -15.56 6.24
N ARG A 46 -3.54 -15.11 6.39
CA ARG A 46 -2.36 -15.93 6.12
C ARG A 46 -2.35 -17.12 7.07
N ILE A 47 -2.13 -18.32 6.54
CA ILE A 47 -1.92 -19.52 7.35
C ILE A 47 -0.51 -19.44 7.95
N LYS A 48 -0.43 -19.19 9.27
CA LYS A 48 0.84 -19.09 10.03
C LYS A 48 1.23 -20.44 10.67
N GLY A 49 1.48 -21.46 9.85
CA GLY A 49 2.36 -22.62 10.13
C GLY A 49 1.99 -23.64 11.23
N GLY A 50 2.03 -24.93 10.84
CA GLY A 50 2.38 -26.11 11.67
C GLY A 50 3.85 -26.56 11.42
N GLN A 51 4.16 -27.87 11.38
CA GLN A 51 5.53 -28.46 11.28
C GLN A 51 6.42 -28.02 10.07
N THR A 52 5.92 -27.25 9.10
CA THR A 52 6.73 -26.67 8.01
C THR A 52 6.53 -25.16 7.96
N SER A 53 7.60 -24.41 7.64
CA SER A 53 7.60 -22.94 7.70
C SER A 53 6.49 -22.33 6.83
N ALA A 54 5.61 -21.56 7.46
CA ALA A 54 4.43 -20.88 6.88
C ALA A 54 4.70 -19.96 5.67
N VAL A 55 5.95 -19.61 5.42
CA VAL A 55 6.42 -18.92 4.22
C VAL A 55 7.57 -19.73 3.65
N ASN A 56 7.53 -19.93 2.35
CA ASN A 56 8.66 -20.48 1.61
C ASN A 56 9.15 -19.47 0.58
N TRP A 57 10.36 -19.68 0.08
CA TRP A 57 10.97 -18.79 -0.90
C TRP A 57 11.47 -19.61 -2.09
N ILE A 58 11.18 -19.13 -3.29
CA ILE A 58 11.53 -19.85 -4.53
C ILE A 58 13.05 -20.07 -4.61
N HIS A 59 13.87 -19.08 -4.25
CA HIS A 59 15.33 -19.26 -4.28
C HIS A 59 15.80 -20.37 -3.32
N SER A 60 15.20 -20.47 -2.13
CA SER A 60 15.50 -21.55 -1.17
C SER A 60 15.09 -22.92 -1.71
N ILE A 61 13.96 -23.02 -2.40
CA ILE A 61 13.51 -24.24 -3.06
C ILE A 61 14.50 -24.62 -4.17
N LEU A 62 14.86 -23.68 -5.04
CA LEU A 62 15.76 -23.94 -6.18
C LEU A 62 17.19 -24.30 -5.73
N LYS A 63 17.70 -23.71 -4.64
CA LYS A 63 18.97 -24.13 -4.02
C LYS A 63 18.89 -25.56 -3.50
N LYS A 64 17.83 -25.92 -2.77
CA LYS A 64 17.62 -27.30 -2.26
C LYS A 64 17.52 -28.33 -3.40
N GLN A 65 16.95 -27.93 -4.54
CA GLN A 65 16.84 -28.74 -5.75
C GLN A 65 18.13 -28.76 -6.60
N ARG A 66 19.19 -28.04 -6.18
CA ARG A 66 20.45 -27.89 -6.93
C ARG A 66 20.27 -27.32 -8.34
N VAL A 67 19.18 -26.59 -8.57
CA VAL A 67 18.93 -25.83 -9.81
C VAL A 67 19.65 -24.49 -9.77
N LEU A 68 19.74 -23.90 -8.57
CA LEU A 68 20.47 -22.67 -8.32
C LEU A 68 21.83 -23.00 -7.70
N ALA A 69 22.89 -22.29 -8.11
CA ALA A 69 24.22 -22.45 -7.53
C ALA A 69 24.21 -22.09 -6.02
N GLU A 70 25.06 -22.76 -5.24
CA GLU A 70 25.11 -22.55 -3.78
C GLU A 70 25.58 -21.14 -3.41
N ASP A 71 26.52 -20.60 -4.18
CA ASP A 71 27.09 -19.26 -4.06
C ASP A 71 26.17 -18.15 -4.59
N TRP A 72 25.02 -18.49 -5.20
CA TRP A 72 24.05 -17.49 -5.63
C TRP A 72 23.59 -16.63 -4.46
N GLN A 73 23.59 -15.32 -4.64
CA GLN A 73 23.20 -14.37 -3.62
C GLN A 73 21.83 -13.75 -3.90
N LEU A 74 20.99 -13.74 -2.87
CA LEU A 74 19.69 -13.09 -2.94
C LEU A 74 19.87 -11.58 -2.96
N SER A 75 19.29 -10.94 -3.97
CA SER A 75 19.17 -9.49 -4.02
C SER A 75 17.71 -9.14 -4.29
N GLN A 76 17.02 -8.79 -3.20
CA GLN A 76 15.58 -8.55 -3.19
C GLN A 76 15.23 -7.18 -3.75
N CYS A 77 14.08 -7.11 -4.40
CA CYS A 77 13.46 -5.89 -4.92
C CYS A 77 12.04 -5.75 -4.36
N LEU A 78 11.40 -4.60 -4.55
CA LEU A 78 10.01 -4.41 -4.08
C LEU A 78 9.07 -5.34 -4.86
N PHE A 79 8.03 -5.84 -4.19
CA PHE A 79 6.94 -6.47 -4.92
C PHE A 79 6.22 -5.39 -5.75
N GLY A 80 5.99 -5.66 -7.04
CA GLY A 80 5.43 -4.69 -7.99
C GLY A 80 6.45 -3.70 -8.59
N GLU A 81 7.74 -3.80 -8.27
CA GLU A 81 8.75 -2.82 -8.72
C GLU A 81 8.80 -2.67 -10.26
N HIS A 82 8.57 -3.77 -10.99
CA HIS A 82 8.50 -3.77 -12.45
C HIS A 82 7.40 -2.86 -13.02
N LEU A 83 6.37 -2.51 -12.24
CA LEU A 83 5.30 -1.59 -12.62
C LEU A 83 5.74 -0.13 -12.66
N LEU A 84 6.84 0.22 -12.00
CA LEU A 84 7.35 1.60 -11.97
C LEU A 84 7.75 2.10 -13.37
N LYS A 85 8.17 1.18 -14.26
CA LYS A 85 8.58 1.52 -15.63
C LYS A 85 7.40 1.88 -16.51
N THR A 86 6.25 1.23 -16.34
CA THR A 86 5.04 1.47 -17.15
C THR A 86 4.22 2.65 -16.63
N HIS A 87 4.49 3.09 -15.40
CA HIS A 87 3.78 4.18 -14.75
C HIS A 87 4.77 5.20 -14.16
N PRO A 88 5.44 6.02 -14.99
CA PRO A 88 6.44 6.99 -14.52
C PRO A 88 5.84 8.11 -13.64
N ASP A 89 4.59 8.51 -13.91
CA ASP A 89 4.00 9.71 -13.30
C ASP A 89 3.04 9.40 -12.14
N LYS A 90 2.59 8.15 -12.01
CA LYS A 90 1.66 7.75 -10.95
C LYS A 90 2.31 7.85 -9.56
N VAL A 91 1.53 8.28 -8.58
CA VAL A 91 1.94 8.23 -7.17
C VAL A 91 2.15 6.78 -6.74
N VAL A 92 3.23 6.53 -6.02
CA VAL A 92 3.56 5.21 -5.49
C VAL A 92 2.94 5.05 -4.11
N VAL A 93 2.25 3.95 -3.88
CA VAL A 93 1.76 3.56 -2.56
C VAL A 93 2.61 2.38 -2.07
N LEU A 94 3.23 2.51 -0.90
CA LEU A 94 4.06 1.47 -0.31
C LEU A 94 3.41 0.92 0.95
N VAL A 95 3.20 -0.40 0.96
CA VAL A 95 2.60 -1.16 2.07
C VAL A 95 3.54 -2.27 2.55
N GLU A 96 3.24 -2.86 3.69
CA GLU A 96 4.05 -3.96 4.22
C GLU A 96 3.90 -5.25 3.40
N SER A 97 2.65 -5.66 3.13
CA SER A 97 2.34 -6.98 2.58
C SER A 97 1.96 -6.95 1.10
N GLU A 98 2.33 -8.01 0.38
CA GLU A 98 2.01 -8.16 -1.04
C GLU A 98 0.50 -8.28 -1.27
N LYS A 99 -0.24 -8.89 -0.33
CA LYS A 99 -1.70 -8.98 -0.36
C LYS A 99 -2.33 -7.59 -0.36
N SER A 100 -1.86 -6.71 0.53
CA SER A 100 -2.43 -5.37 0.70
C SER A 100 -2.17 -4.51 -0.55
N ALA A 101 -1.03 -4.70 -1.22
CA ALA A 101 -0.73 -4.02 -2.49
C ALA A 101 -1.69 -4.45 -3.61
N VAL A 102 -1.98 -5.76 -3.72
CA VAL A 102 -2.92 -6.29 -4.73
C VAL A 102 -4.35 -5.79 -4.47
N ILE A 103 -4.81 -5.86 -3.21
CA ILE A 103 -6.15 -5.36 -2.84
C ILE A 103 -6.24 -3.85 -3.05
N GLY A 104 -5.22 -3.09 -2.64
CA GLY A 104 -5.14 -1.65 -2.85
C GLY A 104 -5.21 -1.28 -4.33
N SER A 105 -4.47 -1.97 -5.20
CA SER A 105 -4.53 -1.76 -6.65
C SER A 105 -5.90 -2.09 -7.26
N ALA A 106 -6.62 -3.07 -6.69
CA ALA A 106 -7.98 -3.39 -7.11
C ALA A 106 -8.95 -2.20 -6.90
N ILE A 107 -8.79 -1.50 -5.78
CA ILE A 107 -9.72 -0.46 -5.31
C ILE A 107 -9.29 0.93 -5.79
N PHE A 108 -7.98 1.19 -5.84
CA PHE A 108 -7.38 2.46 -6.24
C PHE A 108 -6.36 2.25 -7.36
N PRO A 109 -6.83 2.01 -8.60
CA PRO A 109 -5.98 1.66 -9.74
C PRO A 109 -5.12 2.81 -10.29
N ASP A 110 -5.39 4.05 -9.86
CA ASP A 110 -4.63 5.24 -10.30
C ASP A 110 -3.28 5.40 -9.58
N TYR A 111 -3.00 4.54 -8.60
CA TYR A 111 -1.73 4.47 -7.89
C TYR A 111 -0.93 3.23 -8.30
N VAL A 112 0.40 3.29 -8.13
CA VAL A 112 1.27 2.12 -8.24
C VAL A 112 1.50 1.55 -6.86
N TRP A 113 0.85 0.42 -6.56
CA TRP A 113 0.97 -0.23 -5.26
C TRP A 113 2.16 -1.20 -5.23
N LEU A 114 3.05 -0.99 -4.26
CA LEU A 114 4.25 -1.77 -4.02
C LEU A 114 4.24 -2.33 -2.60
N ALA A 115 4.95 -3.44 -2.37
CA ALA A 115 5.14 -3.96 -1.03
C ALA A 115 6.60 -4.19 -0.66
N THR A 116 6.94 -3.90 0.60
CA THR A 116 8.27 -4.15 1.17
C THR A 116 8.47 -5.64 1.45
N GLY A 117 7.39 -6.39 1.71
CA GLY A 117 7.39 -7.82 2.00
C GLY A 117 7.59 -8.14 3.48
N GLY A 118 7.53 -7.12 4.36
CA GLY A 118 7.58 -7.23 5.82
C GLY A 118 8.05 -5.94 6.50
N LYS A 119 7.65 -5.74 7.76
CA LYS A 119 7.89 -4.53 8.56
C LYS A 119 9.33 -4.03 8.51
N SER A 120 10.29 -4.94 8.66
CA SER A 120 11.72 -4.63 8.72
C SER A 120 12.39 -4.43 7.34
N GLN A 121 11.66 -4.61 6.24
CA GLN A 121 12.20 -4.65 4.88
C GLN A 121 12.30 -3.29 4.17
N MET A 122 12.03 -2.18 4.86
CA MET A 122 12.33 -0.82 4.39
C MET A 122 13.84 -0.54 4.45
N ARG A 123 14.61 -1.24 3.60
CA ARG A 123 16.06 -1.02 3.43
C ARG A 123 16.30 0.03 2.37
N GLU A 124 17.21 0.97 2.64
CA GLU A 124 17.48 2.09 1.72
C GLU A 124 17.82 1.61 0.30
N GLU A 125 18.71 0.63 0.16
CA GLU A 125 19.10 0.03 -1.14
C GLU A 125 17.89 -0.42 -1.97
N LYS A 126 16.88 -0.98 -1.30
CA LYS A 126 15.64 -1.45 -1.92
C LYS A 126 14.73 -0.29 -2.33
N LEU A 127 14.75 0.80 -1.55
CA LEU A 127 13.90 1.97 -1.76
C LEU A 127 14.51 2.99 -2.72
N ARG A 128 15.83 2.94 -3.00
CA ARG A 128 16.50 3.81 -3.98
C ARG A 128 15.85 3.79 -5.36
N VAL A 129 15.19 2.70 -5.71
CA VAL A 129 14.39 2.61 -6.94
C VAL A 129 13.32 3.72 -7.01
N LEU A 130 12.82 4.23 -5.88
CA LEU A 130 11.80 5.26 -5.79
C LEU A 130 12.33 6.70 -5.96
N SER A 131 13.60 6.89 -6.31
CA SER A 131 14.16 8.23 -6.49
C SER A 131 13.34 9.11 -7.44
N GLY A 132 13.07 10.34 -7.01
CA GLY A 132 12.28 11.33 -7.75
C GLY A 132 10.77 11.09 -7.76
N ARG A 133 10.26 10.05 -7.08
CA ARG A 133 8.82 9.74 -7.03
C ARG A 133 8.13 10.44 -5.85
N THR A 134 6.81 10.58 -5.97
CA THR A 134 5.92 10.84 -4.82
C THR A 134 5.47 9.49 -4.25
N VAL A 135 5.69 9.28 -2.95
CA VAL A 135 5.49 8.01 -2.25
C VAL A 135 4.59 8.22 -1.03
N LEU A 136 3.48 7.50 -0.99
CA LEU A 136 2.59 7.41 0.18
C LEU A 136 2.87 6.11 0.92
N LEU A 137 3.31 6.21 2.17
CA LEU A 137 3.51 5.06 3.04
C LEU A 137 2.24 4.77 3.85
N PHE A 138 1.77 3.53 3.80
CA PHE A 138 0.70 3.05 4.67
C PHE A 138 1.25 1.94 5.56
N PRO A 139 1.78 2.31 6.75
CA PRO A 139 2.26 1.33 7.71
C PRO A 139 1.09 0.57 8.34
N ASP A 140 1.35 -0.70 8.67
CA ASP A 140 0.45 -1.51 9.50
C ASP A 140 0.31 -0.88 10.90
N ALA A 141 -0.73 -1.25 11.65
CA ALA A 141 -1.08 -0.62 12.93
C ALA A 141 0.06 -0.63 13.97
N ASP A 142 1.00 -1.58 13.90
CA ASP A 142 2.15 -1.68 14.82
C ASP A 142 3.46 -1.12 14.23
N ALA A 143 3.44 -0.64 12.98
CA ALA A 143 4.62 -0.22 12.23
C ALA A 143 4.76 1.30 12.04
N TYR A 144 3.74 2.08 12.42
CA TYR A 144 3.68 3.52 12.16
C TYR A 144 4.93 4.28 12.63
N ALA A 145 5.33 4.13 13.90
CA ALA A 145 6.48 4.85 14.46
C ALA A 145 7.80 4.49 13.74
N GLU A 146 8.03 3.20 13.49
CA GLU A 146 9.23 2.71 12.79
C GLU A 146 9.27 3.22 11.34
N TRP A 147 8.16 3.13 10.62
CA TRP A 147 8.07 3.57 9.23
C TRP A 147 8.20 5.08 9.10
N LYS A 148 7.63 5.84 10.04
CA LYS A 148 7.80 7.29 10.12
C LYS A 148 9.26 7.67 10.31
N GLN A 149 9.96 7.03 11.23
CA GLN A 149 11.39 7.25 11.43
C GLN A 149 12.20 6.89 10.17
N ARG A 150 11.92 5.75 9.53
CA ARG A 150 12.62 5.35 8.29
C ARG A 150 12.34 6.30 7.13
N ALA A 151 11.14 6.88 7.06
CA ALA A 151 10.76 7.85 6.03
C ALA A 151 11.61 9.13 6.09
N GLU A 152 12.07 9.54 7.28
CA GLU A 152 12.98 10.70 7.43
C GLU A 152 14.29 10.51 6.64
N SER A 153 14.72 9.26 6.44
CA SER A 153 15.91 8.91 5.65
C SER A 153 15.65 8.78 4.14
N MET A 154 14.41 8.97 3.67
CA MET A 154 14.03 8.83 2.26
C MET A 154 14.17 10.13 1.46
N TYR A 155 15.27 10.88 1.67
CA TYR A 155 15.52 12.19 1.05
C TYR A 155 15.59 12.18 -0.49
N PHE A 156 15.68 11.00 -1.10
CA PHE A 156 15.73 10.82 -2.55
C PHE A 156 14.34 10.83 -3.22
N CYS A 157 13.24 10.90 -2.46
CA CYS A 157 11.88 10.96 -2.97
C CYS A 157 10.98 11.86 -2.11
N LYS A 158 9.83 12.29 -2.63
CA LYS A 158 8.82 13.00 -1.82
C LYS A 158 8.00 11.94 -1.07
N VAL A 159 8.13 11.87 0.25
CA VAL A 159 7.48 10.84 1.06
C VAL A 159 6.44 11.45 2.00
N VAL A 160 5.28 10.80 2.10
CA VAL A 160 4.23 11.13 3.08
C VAL A 160 3.86 9.84 3.80
N VAL A 161 3.88 9.86 5.14
CA VAL A 161 3.46 8.73 5.95
C VAL A 161 2.03 8.94 6.41
N SER A 162 1.14 8.04 6.02
CA SER A 162 -0.26 8.08 6.42
C SER A 162 -0.41 7.64 7.87
N ASP A 163 -1.13 8.44 8.65
CA ASP A 163 -1.51 8.12 10.03
C ASP A 163 -2.98 7.70 10.16
N ILE A 164 -3.62 7.34 9.04
CA ILE A 164 -5.04 6.98 8.99
C ILE A 164 -5.37 5.81 9.92
N ILE A 165 -4.55 4.75 9.92
CA ILE A 165 -4.74 3.59 10.79
C ILE A 165 -4.42 3.97 12.23
N GLU A 166 -3.33 4.72 12.45
CA GLU A 166 -2.91 5.14 13.79
C GLU A 166 -3.99 5.97 14.50
N ARG A 167 -4.65 6.89 13.79
CA ARG A 167 -5.66 7.77 14.37
C ARG A 167 -7.05 7.16 14.47
N ASN A 168 -7.43 6.32 13.51
CA ASN A 168 -8.84 5.89 13.38
C ASN A 168 -9.08 4.42 13.74
N ALA A 169 -8.04 3.58 13.85
CA ALA A 169 -8.23 2.19 14.25
C ALA A 169 -8.65 2.08 15.72
N THR A 170 -9.68 1.29 15.97
CA THR A 170 -10.12 0.94 17.32
C THR A 170 -9.04 0.13 18.06
N PRO A 171 -9.05 0.06 19.40
CA PRO A 171 -8.09 -0.75 20.15
C PRO A 171 -8.04 -2.22 19.69
N LYS A 172 -9.20 -2.81 19.38
CA LYS A 172 -9.29 -4.19 18.84
C LYS A 172 -8.64 -4.33 17.48
N GLN A 173 -8.79 -3.33 16.60
CA GLN A 173 -8.14 -3.32 15.29
C GLN A 173 -6.63 -3.13 15.40
N LYS A 174 -6.16 -2.29 16.33
CA LYS A 174 -4.72 -2.14 16.61
C LYS A 174 -4.11 -3.44 17.14
N GLU A 175 -4.80 -4.13 18.04
CA GLU A 175 -4.39 -5.44 18.56
C GLU A 175 -4.41 -6.54 17.48
N ALA A 176 -5.33 -6.46 16.52
CA ALA A 176 -5.36 -7.36 15.37
C ALA A 176 -4.27 -7.05 14.32
N HIS A 177 -3.46 -6.00 14.52
CA HIS A 177 -2.41 -5.55 13.60
C HIS A 177 -2.93 -5.35 12.18
N ILE A 178 -4.06 -4.65 12.04
CA ILE A 178 -4.68 -4.42 10.73
C ILE A 178 -3.74 -3.63 9.80
N ASP A 179 -3.87 -3.93 8.51
CA ASP A 179 -3.23 -3.17 7.44
C ASP A 179 -4.23 -2.24 6.73
N ILE A 180 -3.76 -1.51 5.71
CA ILE A 180 -4.63 -0.60 4.95
C ILE A 180 -5.71 -1.34 4.14
N ALA A 181 -5.45 -2.55 3.69
CA ALA A 181 -6.44 -3.33 2.96
C ALA A 181 -7.56 -3.79 3.89
N ASP A 182 -7.23 -4.24 5.09
CA ASP A 182 -8.21 -4.56 6.13
C ASP A 182 -9.04 -3.31 6.47
N TRP A 183 -8.38 -2.16 6.69
CA TRP A 183 -9.06 -0.88 6.91
C TRP A 183 -10.06 -0.55 5.80
N ILE A 184 -9.63 -0.60 4.54
CA ILE A 184 -10.50 -0.34 3.38
C ILE A 184 -11.68 -1.32 3.36
N ILE A 185 -11.45 -2.61 3.59
CA ILE A 185 -12.50 -3.63 3.62
C ILE A 185 -13.52 -3.34 4.73
N PHE A 186 -13.08 -2.94 5.93
CA PHE A 186 -13.98 -2.52 6.99
C PHE A 186 -14.83 -1.33 6.56
N GLN A 187 -14.22 -0.30 5.98
CA GLN A 187 -14.96 0.87 5.49
C GLN A 187 -15.95 0.49 4.38
N ILE A 188 -15.64 -0.48 3.51
CA ILE A 188 -16.59 -0.96 2.48
C ILE A 188 -17.77 -1.67 3.14
N ARG A 189 -17.52 -2.57 4.08
CA ARG A 189 -18.56 -3.33 4.79
C ARG A 189 -19.49 -2.43 5.60
N GLU A 190 -18.97 -1.35 6.17
CA GLU A 190 -19.75 -0.34 6.88
C GLU A 190 -20.44 0.67 5.95
N GLY A 191 -20.31 0.53 4.61
CA GLY A 191 -20.90 1.45 3.63
C GLY A 191 -20.19 2.82 3.56
N LYS A 192 -19.03 2.96 4.20
CA LYS A 192 -18.28 4.21 4.36
C LYS A 192 -17.30 4.51 3.23
N VAL A 193 -16.90 3.55 2.39
CA VAL A 193 -16.06 3.84 1.20
C VAL A 193 -16.82 4.60 0.11
N MET A 194 -18.10 4.26 -0.09
CA MET A 194 -18.99 5.08 -0.92
C MET A 194 -19.15 6.48 -0.31
N SER A 195 -19.06 6.62 1.03
CA SER A 195 -19.04 7.94 1.67
C SER A 195 -17.69 8.64 1.48
N THR A 196 -16.53 7.98 1.46
CA THR A 196 -15.24 8.67 1.26
C THR A 196 -15.06 9.17 -0.17
N ALA A 197 -15.45 8.37 -1.17
CA ALA A 197 -15.51 8.82 -2.56
C ALA A 197 -16.57 9.93 -2.74
N ASN A 198 -17.75 9.79 -2.13
CA ASN A 198 -18.77 10.84 -2.16
C ASN A 198 -18.37 12.09 -1.32
N HIS A 199 -17.57 11.96 -0.27
CA HIS A 199 -17.08 13.06 0.57
C HIS A 199 -15.92 13.76 -0.09
N LEU A 200 -15.04 13.06 -0.82
CA LEU A 200 -14.03 13.70 -1.67
C LEU A 200 -14.70 14.41 -2.84
N VAL A 201 -15.67 13.77 -3.50
CA VAL A 201 -16.47 14.41 -4.56
C VAL A 201 -17.28 15.59 -4.01
N GLU A 202 -17.84 15.50 -2.80
CA GLU A 202 -18.56 16.61 -2.17
C GLU A 202 -17.61 17.70 -1.68
N ALA A 203 -16.45 17.36 -1.12
CA ALA A 203 -15.43 18.32 -0.74
C ALA A 203 -14.84 19.03 -1.97
N GLU A 204 -14.66 18.32 -3.09
CA GLU A 204 -14.28 18.90 -4.39
C GLU A 204 -15.38 19.84 -4.90
N ARG A 205 -16.66 19.45 -4.81
CA ARG A 205 -17.80 20.32 -5.17
C ARG A 205 -17.87 21.57 -4.29
N ILE A 206 -17.65 21.44 -2.99
CA ILE A 206 -17.61 22.56 -2.05
C ILE A 206 -16.44 23.48 -2.41
N LEU A 207 -15.25 22.91 -2.63
CA LEU A 207 -14.07 23.67 -3.01
C LEU A 207 -14.28 24.42 -4.33
N GLN A 208 -14.87 23.78 -5.35
CA GLN A 208 -15.21 24.45 -6.61
C GLN A 208 -16.18 25.61 -6.39
N ARG A 209 -17.25 25.43 -5.61
CA ARG A 209 -18.17 26.54 -5.27
C ARG A 209 -17.49 27.68 -4.51
N MET A 210 -16.51 27.37 -3.67
CA MET A 210 -15.72 28.39 -2.95
C MET A 210 -14.80 29.15 -3.91
N ILE A 211 -14.16 28.46 -4.85
CA ILE A 211 -13.32 29.07 -5.89
C ILE A 211 -14.15 29.96 -6.83
N GLU A 212 -15.35 29.53 -7.23
CA GLU A 212 -16.28 30.35 -8.01
C GLU A 212 -16.64 31.66 -7.30
N LYS A 213 -16.83 31.61 -5.97
CA LYS A 213 -17.09 32.79 -5.16
C LYS A 213 -15.84 33.65 -4.92
N ASN A 214 -14.68 33.02 -4.82
CA ASN A 214 -13.41 33.71 -4.60
C ASN A 214 -12.25 33.02 -5.36
N PRO A 215 -11.93 33.49 -6.58
CA PRO A 215 -10.87 32.90 -7.41
C PRO A 215 -9.48 32.92 -6.76
N VAL A 216 -9.23 33.75 -5.75
CA VAL A 216 -7.94 33.81 -5.04
C VAL A 216 -7.63 32.50 -4.31
N LEU A 217 -8.65 31.71 -3.95
CA LEU A 217 -8.47 30.39 -3.35
C LEU A 217 -7.70 29.41 -4.26
N GLN A 218 -7.92 29.46 -5.57
CA GLN A 218 -7.17 28.63 -6.52
C GLN A 218 -5.68 29.02 -6.50
N LYS A 219 -5.41 30.32 -6.52
CA LYS A 219 -4.03 30.83 -6.47
C LYS A 219 -3.31 30.42 -5.18
N LEU A 220 -4.01 30.43 -4.04
CA LEU A 220 -3.46 29.96 -2.76
C LEU A 220 -3.13 28.47 -2.78
N ILE A 221 -3.98 27.65 -3.39
CA ILE A 221 -3.73 26.21 -3.55
C ILE A 221 -2.49 25.99 -4.41
N ASP A 222 -2.38 26.68 -5.52
CA ASP A 222 -1.27 26.53 -6.48
C ASP A 222 0.06 27.02 -5.88
N ASP A 223 0.06 28.19 -5.22
CA ASP A 223 1.28 28.81 -4.67
C ASP A 223 1.84 28.02 -3.46
N LEU A 224 1.00 27.25 -2.76
CA LEU A 224 1.38 26.51 -1.55
C LEU A 224 1.31 24.98 -1.71
N ASP A 225 1.02 24.47 -2.92
CA ASP A 225 0.91 23.03 -3.25
C ASP A 225 -0.04 22.29 -2.28
N LEU A 226 -1.20 22.89 -2.00
CA LEU A 226 -2.16 22.37 -1.02
C LEU A 226 -2.96 21.20 -1.60
N VAL A 227 -3.21 20.19 -0.77
CA VAL A 227 -4.02 19.01 -1.13
C VAL A 227 -5.28 18.96 -0.29
N LEU A 228 -6.43 18.76 -0.95
CA LEU A 228 -7.71 18.58 -0.27
C LEU A 228 -7.74 17.26 0.50
N VAL A 229 -7.85 17.34 1.83
CA VAL A 229 -7.88 16.16 2.71
C VAL A 229 -9.29 15.84 3.25
N GLY A 230 -10.27 16.73 3.02
CA GLY A 230 -11.67 16.56 3.41
C GLY A 230 -12.40 17.90 3.63
N ALA A 231 -13.71 17.85 3.81
CA ALA A 231 -14.54 19.01 4.19
C ALA A 231 -15.66 18.57 5.13
N SER A 232 -15.91 19.37 6.18
CA SER A 232 -16.98 19.14 7.16
C SER A 232 -17.76 20.44 7.36
N PRO A 233 -19.11 20.39 7.42
CA PRO A 233 -19.90 21.55 7.80
C PRO A 233 -19.61 21.91 9.25
N ILE A 234 -19.46 23.20 9.52
CA ILE A 234 -19.47 23.72 10.88
C ILE A 234 -20.94 23.67 11.32
N GLY A 235 -21.25 22.84 12.31
CA GLY A 235 -22.59 22.77 12.89
C GLY A 235 -22.98 24.13 13.46
N ASN A 236 -24.25 24.52 13.30
CA ASN A 236 -24.81 25.60 14.11
C ASN A 236 -24.89 25.09 15.55
N ASP A 237 -23.88 25.40 16.36
CA ASP A 237 -24.03 25.44 17.81
C ASP A 237 -24.89 26.66 18.17
N ASP A 238 -26.19 26.56 17.86
CA ASP A 238 -27.25 27.36 18.47
C ASP A 238 -27.77 26.62 19.72
N GLU A 239 -26.88 26.23 20.63
CA GLU A 239 -27.24 26.03 22.03
C GLU A 239 -26.34 26.88 22.92
N LYS A 240 -27.00 27.79 23.64
CA LYS A 240 -26.47 28.90 24.43
C LYS A 240 -25.39 28.50 25.44
N PRO A 241 -24.46 29.43 25.78
CA PRO A 241 -23.53 29.23 26.87
C PRO A 241 -24.26 29.26 28.23
N PRO A 242 -23.78 28.44 29.17
CA PRO A 242 -23.25 28.97 30.42
C PRO A 242 -21.76 28.66 30.60
#